data_AF-A0A1I4J3K3-F1
#
_entry.id   AF-A0A1I4J3K3-F1
#
_cell.length_a   1.000
_cell.length_b   1.000
_cell.length_c   1.000
_cell.angle_alpha   90.00
_cell.angle_beta   90.00
_cell.angle_gamma   90.00
#
_symmetry.space_group_name_H-M   'P 1'
#
loop_
_entity.id
_entity.type
_entity.pdbx_description
1 polymer ?
#
loop_
_entity_poly.entity_id
_entity_poly.type
_entity_poly.pdbx_seq_one_letter_code
_entity_poly.pdbx_strand_id
1 'polypeptide(L)'
;MTVIVKTPPARKATTRLLWLDLTRKCQLACGHCYNSSGPSGSHGTMTREDWVGVLDQAAAYGVRRVQFIGGEPTMHPDFTALVDHALNVGLEVEVYSNLVHVSQECWEIFRRKGLALATSYY
;
A
#
# COMPACT_ATOMS: atom_id res chain seq x y z
N MET A 1 -37.32 -22.28 33.18
CA MET A 1 -35.86 -22.28 33.44
C MET A 1 -35.19 -21.72 32.21
N THR A 2 -34.92 -20.42 32.18
CA THR A 2 -34.43 -19.73 30.97
C THR A 2 -32.91 -19.87 30.91
N VAL A 3 -32.41 -20.60 29.91
CA VAL A 3 -30.98 -20.75 29.69
C VAL A 3 -30.51 -19.52 28.90
N ILE A 4 -29.77 -18.64 29.56
CA ILE A 4 -29.08 -17.53 28.89
C ILE A 4 -27.88 -18.15 28.15
N VAL A 5 -28.00 -18.31 26.84
CA VAL A 5 -26.86 -18.67 25.99
C VAL A 5 -25.99 -17.42 25.88
N LYS A 6 -24.83 -17.40 26.56
CA LYS A 6 -23.83 -16.35 26.38
C LYS A 6 -23.28 -16.42 24.96
N THR A 7 -23.59 -15.41 24.14
CA THR A 7 -22.92 -15.21 22.84
C THR A 7 -21.41 -15.13 23.07
N PRO A 8 -20.59 -15.89 22.33
CA PRO A 8 -19.14 -15.77 22.42
C PRO A 8 -18.71 -14.32 22.14
N PRO A 9 -17.70 -13.78 22.82
CA PRO A 9 -17.19 -12.45 22.49
C PRO A 9 -16.77 -12.44 21.02
N ALA A 10 -17.22 -11.44 20.27
CA ALA A 10 -16.85 -11.27 18.87
C ALA A 10 -15.32 -11.25 18.77
N ARG A 11 -14.75 -12.15 17.96
CA ARG A 11 -13.31 -12.19 17.67
C ARG A 11 -12.93 -10.81 17.12
N LYS A 12 -12.00 -10.09 17.75
CA LYS A 12 -11.51 -8.79 17.24
C LYS A 12 -11.13 -8.98 15.77
N ALA A 13 -11.80 -8.27 14.87
CA ALA A 13 -11.52 -8.34 13.45
C ALA A 13 -10.09 -7.83 13.22
N THR A 14 -9.18 -8.70 12.78
CA THR A 14 -7.82 -8.33 12.42
C THR A 14 -7.87 -7.71 11.03
N THR A 15 -7.49 -6.43 10.91
CA THR A 15 -7.37 -5.76 9.61
C THR A 15 -6.40 -6.54 8.73
N ARG A 16 -6.90 -7.06 7.60
CA ARG A 16 -6.08 -7.91 6.71
C ARG A 16 -5.24 -7.10 5.75
N LEU A 17 -5.77 -5.97 5.30
CA LEU A 17 -5.23 -5.16 4.22
C LEU A 17 -5.42 -3.69 4.53
N LEU A 18 -4.36 -2.90 4.35
CA LEU A 18 -4.39 -1.45 4.41
C LEU A 18 -3.90 -0.89 3.07
N TRP A 19 -4.71 -0.06 2.43
CA TRP A 19 -4.35 0.64 1.20
C TRP A 19 -3.68 1.98 1.52
N LEU A 20 -2.53 2.22 0.93
CA LEU A 20 -1.73 3.42 1.11
C LEU A 20 -1.71 4.18 -0.23
N ASP A 21 -2.49 5.26 -0.32
CA ASP A 21 -2.50 6.15 -1.48
C ASP A 21 -1.34 7.14 -1.36
N LEU A 22 -0.19 6.78 -1.95
CA LEU A 22 1.07 7.51 -1.75
C LEU A 22 1.12 8.83 -2.51
N THR A 23 0.45 8.91 -3.65
CA THR A 23 0.62 10.04 -4.56
C THR A 23 -0.51 10.12 -5.56
N ARG A 24 -0.82 11.34 -6.00
CA ARG A 24 -1.68 11.58 -7.18
C ARG A 24 -0.87 11.77 -8.48
N LYS A 25 0.47 11.75 -8.40
CA LYS A 25 1.36 11.81 -9.57
C LYS A 25 1.25 10.48 -10.33
N CYS A 26 1.06 10.58 -11.64
CA CYS A 26 1.05 9.44 -12.54
C CYS A 26 1.54 9.88 -13.92
N GLN A 27 2.22 9.02 -14.66
CA GLN A 27 2.58 9.26 -16.07
C GLN A 27 1.39 9.14 -17.03
N LEU A 28 0.24 8.65 -16.56
CA LEU A 28 -1.01 8.49 -17.32
C LEU A 28 -2.09 9.44 -16.82
N ALA A 29 -3.12 9.66 -17.63
CA ALA A 29 -4.33 10.42 -17.27
C ALA A 29 -5.60 9.64 -17.68
N CYS A 30 -5.82 8.48 -17.06
CA CYS A 30 -6.89 7.56 -17.43
C CYS A 30 -8.28 8.15 -17.14
N GLY A 31 -9.22 8.06 -18.09
CA GLY A 31 -10.58 8.61 -17.94
C GLY A 31 -11.42 7.93 -16.85
N HIS A 32 -11.06 6.71 -16.42
CA HIS A 32 -11.72 5.96 -15.35
C HIS A 32 -11.00 6.07 -14.00
N CYS A 33 -9.97 6.92 -13.87
CA CYS A 33 -9.18 7.03 -12.64
C CYS A 33 -10.01 7.67 -11.51
N TYR A 34 -10.36 6.89 -10.49
CA TYR A 34 -11.11 7.39 -9.31
C TYR A 34 -10.39 8.55 -8.61
N ASN A 35 -9.06 8.53 -8.63
CA ASN A 35 -8.22 9.52 -7.97
C ASN A 35 -7.91 10.71 -8.88
N SER A 36 -8.40 10.74 -10.13
CA SER A 36 -8.05 11.78 -11.12
C SER A 36 -6.55 12.10 -11.13
N SER A 37 -5.72 11.05 -11.03
CA SER A 37 -4.26 11.15 -11.00
C SER A 37 -3.73 11.52 -12.37
N GLY A 38 -2.56 12.14 -12.40
CA GLY A 38 -1.98 12.59 -13.67
C GLY A 38 -0.57 13.17 -13.56
N PRO A 39 -0.01 13.60 -14.70
CA PRO A 39 1.35 14.13 -14.74
C PRO A 39 1.55 15.39 -13.92
N SER A 40 0.47 16.12 -13.58
CA SER A 40 0.51 17.30 -12.71
C SER A 40 0.17 17.00 -11.24
N GLY A 41 -0.09 15.75 -10.88
CA GLY A 41 -0.44 15.37 -9.50
C GLY A 41 0.72 15.60 -8.53
N SER A 42 0.38 15.80 -7.24
CA SER A 42 1.35 15.94 -6.14
C SER A 42 1.53 14.63 -5.37
N HIS A 43 2.53 14.57 -4.50
CA HIS A 43 2.75 13.47 -3.55
C HIS A 43 1.99 13.65 -2.22
N GLY A 44 1.07 14.62 -2.15
CA GLY A 44 0.40 14.98 -0.90
C GLY A 44 1.31 15.78 0.04
N THR A 45 1.01 15.73 1.33
CA THR A 45 1.71 16.51 2.38
C THR A 45 2.43 15.65 3.42
N MET A 46 2.26 14.32 3.37
CA MET A 46 2.92 13.40 4.30
C MET A 46 4.40 13.31 3.97
N THR A 47 5.25 13.39 4.99
CA THR A 47 6.69 13.15 4.83
C THR A 47 6.99 11.66 4.80
N ARG A 48 8.24 11.31 4.52
CA ARG A 48 8.74 9.93 4.64
C ARG A 48 8.51 9.38 6.05
N GLU A 49 8.80 10.18 7.08
CA GLU A 49 8.68 9.80 8.49
C GLU A 49 7.23 9.54 8.88
N ASP A 50 6.28 10.32 8.34
CA ASP A 50 4.85 10.07 8.54
C ASP A 50 4.44 8.69 8.00
N TRP A 51 4.88 8.35 6.78
CA TRP A 51 4.61 7.04 6.18
C TRP A 51 5.26 5.89 6.93
N VAL A 52 6.52 6.05 7.37
CA VAL A 52 7.21 5.09 8.24
C VAL A 52 6.40 4.86 9.52
N GLY A 53 5.91 5.93 10.16
CA GLY A 53 5.08 5.84 11.34
C GLY A 53 3.75 5.11 11.10
N VAL A 54 3.14 5.26 9.93
CA VAL A 54 1.94 4.49 9.52
C VAL A 54 2.26 3.00 9.38
N LEU A 55 3.38 2.65 8.75
CA LEU A 55 3.80 1.26 8.55
C LEU A 55 4.12 0.58 9.90
N ASP A 56 4.82 1.27 10.80
CA ASP A 56 5.12 0.77 12.14
C ASP A 56 3.85 0.50 12.95
N GLN A 57 2.90 1.45 12.91
CA GLN A 57 1.60 1.27 13.55
C GLN A 57 0.83 0.10 12.92
N ALA A 58 0.80 -0.02 11.60
CA ALA A 58 0.13 -1.12 10.92
C ALA A 58 0.68 -2.48 11.38
N ALA A 59 2.01 -2.62 11.44
CA ALA A 59 2.66 -3.82 11.95
C ALA A 59 2.29 -4.09 13.43
N ALA A 60 2.36 -3.07 14.29
CA ALA A 60 2.02 -3.18 15.71
C ALA A 60 0.54 -3.54 15.96
N TYR A 61 -0.37 -3.09 15.11
CA TYR A 61 -1.79 -3.43 15.15
C TYR A 61 -2.11 -4.81 14.55
N GLY A 62 -1.10 -5.51 14.03
CA GLY A 62 -1.27 -6.84 13.42
C GLY A 62 -1.94 -6.79 12.05
N VAL A 63 -1.79 -5.68 11.31
CA VAL A 63 -2.14 -5.64 9.88
C VAL A 63 -1.26 -6.66 9.17
N ARG A 64 -1.87 -7.51 8.33
CA ARG A 64 -1.11 -8.53 7.60
C ARG A 64 -0.38 -7.95 6.38
N ARG A 65 -1.10 -7.18 5.57
CA ARG A 65 -0.61 -6.69 4.27
C ARG A 65 -0.87 -5.20 4.11
N VAL A 66 0.09 -4.49 3.53
CA VAL A 66 -0.12 -3.14 2.99
C VAL A 66 -0.09 -3.18 1.47
N GLN A 67 -0.91 -2.36 0.84
CA GLN A 67 -0.90 -2.17 -0.61
C GLN A 67 -0.49 -0.74 -0.94
N PHE A 68 0.62 -0.58 -1.65
CA PHE A 68 1.05 0.71 -2.18
C PHE A 68 0.27 0.99 -3.47
N ILE A 69 -0.54 2.05 -3.44
CA ILE A 69 -1.39 2.50 -4.55
C ILE A 69 -1.20 4.01 -4.80
N GLY A 70 -2.05 4.57 -5.67
CA GLY A 70 -2.21 6.01 -5.86
C GLY A 70 -2.52 6.33 -7.31
N GLY A 71 -1.82 7.32 -7.86
CA GLY A 71 -1.61 7.48 -9.29
C GLY A 71 -0.73 6.35 -9.81
N GLU A 72 0.59 6.55 -9.78
CA GLU A 72 1.55 5.47 -9.93
C GLU A 72 2.49 5.47 -8.71
N PRO A 73 2.42 4.46 -7.83
CA PRO A 73 3.19 4.46 -6.58
C PRO A 73 4.71 4.53 -6.82
N THR A 74 5.21 3.97 -7.92
CA THR A 74 6.64 4.01 -8.27
C THR A 74 7.15 5.43 -8.60
N MET A 75 6.26 6.40 -8.79
CA MET A 75 6.62 7.82 -8.99
C MET A 75 6.85 8.58 -7.69
N HIS A 76 6.54 8.01 -6.52
CA HIS A 76 6.80 8.64 -5.23
C HIS A 76 8.31 8.58 -4.90
N PRO A 77 8.96 9.68 -4.47
CA PRO A 77 10.42 9.74 -4.27
C PRO A 77 10.94 8.71 -3.25
N ASP A 78 10.17 8.42 -2.20
CA ASP A 78 10.53 7.44 -1.18
C ASP A 78 9.97 6.02 -1.42
N PHE A 79 9.43 5.72 -2.61
CA PHE A 79 8.72 4.46 -2.85
C PHE A 79 9.50 3.21 -2.43
N THR A 80 10.73 3.06 -2.92
CA THR A 80 11.56 1.88 -2.65
C THR A 80 11.93 1.76 -1.17
N ALA A 81 12.26 2.89 -0.54
CA ALA A 81 12.56 2.96 0.89
C ALA A 81 11.35 2.57 1.77
N LEU A 82 10.14 2.98 1.39
CA LEU A 82 8.93 2.64 2.13
C LEU A 82 8.53 1.17 1.96
N VAL A 83 8.70 0.60 0.75
CA VAL A 83 8.52 -0.83 0.52
C VAL A 83 9.50 -1.65 1.36
N ASP A 84 10.77 -1.26 1.37
CA ASP A 84 11.80 -1.91 2.18
C ASP A 84 11.47 -1.86 3.67
N HIS A 85 11.06 -0.70 4.17
CA HIS A 85 10.66 -0.53 5.56
C HIS A 85 9.48 -1.45 5.92
N ALA A 86 8.42 -1.45 5.09
CA ALA A 86 7.24 -2.28 5.30
C ALA A 86 7.60 -3.77 5.42
N LEU A 87 8.44 -4.28 4.51
CA LEU A 87 8.92 -5.66 4.55
C LEU A 87 9.75 -5.94 5.80
N ASN A 88 10.62 -5.01 6.21
CA ASN A 88 11.49 -5.17 7.37
C ASN A 88 10.72 -5.21 8.70
N VAL A 89 9.60 -4.50 8.81
CA VAL A 89 8.73 -4.55 9.99
C VAL A 89 7.74 -5.73 9.96
N GLY A 90 7.88 -6.64 8.99
CA GLY A 90 7.16 -7.91 8.93
C GLY A 90 5.81 -7.85 8.22
N LEU A 91 5.50 -6.77 7.51
CA LEU A 91 4.30 -6.69 6.67
C LEU A 91 4.50 -7.44 5.36
N GLU A 92 3.45 -8.07 4.86
CA GLU A 92 3.38 -8.40 3.43
C GLU A 92 3.14 -7.12 2.63
N VAL A 93 3.77 -7.01 1.47
CA VAL A 93 3.61 -5.85 0.59
C VAL A 93 2.93 -6.28 -0.70
N GLU A 94 1.97 -5.49 -1.17
CA GLU A 94 1.50 -5.54 -2.54
C GLU A 94 1.70 -4.18 -3.19
N VAL A 95 2.25 -4.15 -4.40
CA VAL A 95 2.38 -2.92 -5.19
C VAL A 95 1.36 -2.98 -6.31
N TYR A 96 0.46 -2.00 -6.38
CA TYR A 96 -0.46 -1.86 -7.50
C TYR A 96 0.10 -0.84 -8.48
N SER A 97 0.72 -1.31 -9.56
CA SER A 97 1.39 -0.45 -10.56
C SER A 97 0.75 -0.63 -11.94
N ASN A 98 0.70 0.44 -12.73
CA ASN A 98 0.30 0.34 -14.13
C ASN A 98 1.37 -0.29 -15.03
N LEU A 99 2.61 -0.45 -14.53
CA LEU A 99 3.75 -1.08 -15.22
C LEU A 99 4.13 -0.50 -16.59
N VAL A 100 3.66 0.70 -16.95
CA VAL A 100 3.97 1.33 -18.23
C VAL A 100 5.44 1.75 -18.31
N HIS A 101 6.01 2.19 -17.20
CA HIS A 101 7.43 2.51 -17.09
C HIS A 101 7.96 1.97 -15.78
N VAL A 102 8.88 1.01 -15.86
CA VAL A 102 9.49 0.36 -14.68
C VAL A 102 10.99 0.50 -14.79
N SER A 103 11.59 1.22 -13.85
CA SER A 103 13.05 1.37 -13.75
C SER A 103 13.71 0.07 -13.29
N GLN A 104 15.02 -0.07 -13.50
CA GLN A 104 15.78 -1.21 -12.96
C GLN A 104 15.65 -1.30 -11.43
N GLU A 105 15.69 -0.17 -10.73
CA GLU A 105 15.51 -0.11 -9.28
C GLU A 105 14.15 -0.68 -8.86
N CYS A 106 13.08 -0.38 -9.59
CA CYS A 106 11.76 -0.95 -9.36
C CYS A 106 11.75 -2.46 -9.62
N TRP A 107 12.43 -2.94 -10.66
CA TRP A 107 12.52 -4.39 -10.88
C TRP A 107 13.25 -5.11 -9.75
N GLU A 108 14.31 -4.53 -9.17
CA GLU A 108 14.98 -5.14 -8.03
C GLU A 108 14.10 -5.16 -6.78
N ILE A 109 13.36 -4.08 -6.49
CA ILE A 109 12.46 -4.08 -5.33
C ILE A 109 11.32 -5.10 -5.50
N PHE A 110 10.78 -5.26 -6.71
CA PHE A 110 9.69 -6.21 -6.96
C PHE A 110 10.07 -7.68 -6.76
N ARG A 111 11.37 -8.00 -6.73
CA ARG A 111 11.87 -9.37 -6.50
C ARG A 111 11.98 -9.72 -5.02
N ARG A 112 11.74 -8.77 -4.11
CA ARG A 112 11.86 -8.99 -2.67
C ARG A 112 10.84 -10.01 -2.18
N LYS A 113 11.30 -10.93 -1.31
CA LYS A 113 10.42 -11.91 -0.66
C LYS A 113 9.38 -11.18 0.20
N GLY A 114 8.11 -11.60 0.10
CA GLY A 114 7.01 -10.97 0.82
C GLY A 114 6.31 -9.85 0.03
N LEU A 115 6.79 -9.56 -1.18
CA LEU A 115 6.16 -8.64 -2.12
C LEU A 115 5.33 -9.39 -3.17
N ALA A 116 4.13 -8.88 -3.45
CA ALA A 116 3.30 -9.24 -4.59
C ALA A 116 3.12 -8.02 -5.51
N LEU A 117 3.02 -8.27 -6.81
CA LEU A 117 2.78 -7.22 -7.81
C LEU A 117 1.38 -7.40 -8.38
N ALA A 118 0.58 -6.34 -8.34
CA ALA A 118 -0.73 -6.24 -8.97
C ALA A 118 -0.67 -5.17 -10.07
N THR A 119 -1.44 -5.37 -11.14
CA THR A 119 -1.45 -4.43 -12.26
C THR A 119 -2.82 -4.34 -12.90
N SER A 120 -3.13 -3.16 -13.44
CA SER A 120 -4.31 -2.96 -14.27
C SER A 120 -3.96 -3.11 -15.75
N TYR A 121 -4.76 -3.89 -16.45
CA TYR A 121 -4.71 -4.03 -17.90
C TYR A 121 -6.07 -3.65 -18.46
N TYR A 122 -6.10 -2.60 -19.29
CA TYR A 122 -7.30 -2.05 -19.91
C TYR A 122 -7.14 -2.05 -21.43
#